data_AF-A0A523UYF9-F1
#
_entry.id   AF-A0A523UYF9-F1
#
_cell.length_a   1.000
_cell.length_b   1.000
_cell.length_c   1.000
_cell.angle_alpha   90.00
_cell.angle_beta   90.00
_cell.angle_gamma   90.00
#
_symmetry.space_group_name_H-M   'P 1'
#
loop_
_entity.id
_entity.type
_entity.pdbx_description
1 polymer ?
#
loop_
_entity_poly.entity_id
_entity_poly.type
_entity_poly.pdbx_seq_one_letter_code
_entity_poly.pdbx_strand_id
1 'polypeptide(L)' 'QMARMRKKRDWTRQIELAIDPELARKMREESKPQSSDVCTMCGEFCALKLMEEVIRPKKP' A
#
# COMPACT_ATOMS: atom_id res chain seq x y z
N GLN A 1 1.58 -14.05 3.35
CA GLN A 1 1.16 -13.00 4.32
C GLN A 1 1.36 -11.58 3.76
N MET A 2 2.50 -11.28 3.15
CA MET A 2 2.80 -9.99 2.50
C MET A 2 1.70 -9.46 1.58
N ALA A 3 1.15 -10.29 0.68
CA ALA A 3 0.08 -9.86 -0.23
C ALA A 3 -1.17 -9.31 0.49
N ARG A 4 -1.48 -9.82 1.69
CA ARG A 4 -2.60 -9.31 2.51
C ARG A 4 -2.27 -7.93 3.09
N MET A 5 -1.03 -7.70 3.49
CA MET A 5 -0.56 -6.39 3.95
C MET A 5 -0.57 -5.37 2.82
N ARG A 6 -0.13 -5.78 1.62
CA ARG A 6 -0.26 -4.95 0.41
C ARG A 6 -1.71 -4.59 0.08
N LYS A 7 -2.64 -5.55 0.16
CA LYS A 7 -4.08 -5.30 -0.03
C LYS A 7 -4.62 -4.26 0.96
N LYS A 8 -4.20 -4.36 2.22
CA LYS A 8 -4.56 -3.42 3.30
C LYS A 8 -3.77 -2.11 3.28
N ARG A 9 -2.80 -1.98 2.37
CA ARG A 9 -1.85 -0.85 2.32
C ARG A 9 -1.11 -0.67 3.65
N ASP A 10 -0.88 -1.77 4.36
CA ASP A 10 -0.04 -1.83 5.56
C ASP A 10 1.43 -1.95 5.14
N TRP A 11 2.02 -0.80 4.87
CA TRP A 11 3.35 -0.68 4.31
C TRP A 11 4.45 -1.08 5.29
N THR A 12 4.26 -0.78 6.58
CA THR A 12 5.19 -1.18 7.64
C THR A 12 5.31 -2.69 7.70
N ARG A 13 4.17 -3.40 7.80
CA ARG A 13 4.18 -4.88 7.82
C ARG A 13 4.60 -5.48 6.49
N GLN A 14 4.28 -4.85 5.36
CA GLN A 14 4.72 -5.33 4.05
C GLN A 14 6.25 -5.29 3.92
N ILE A 15 6.89 -4.22 4.42
CA ILE A 15 8.35 -4.06 4.43
C ILE A 15 9.00 -5.04 5.41
N GLU A 16 8.46 -5.22 6.62
CA GLU A 16 8.95 -6.22 7.59
C GLU A 16 8.95 -7.65 7.02
N LEU A 17 7.98 -7.97 6.16
CA LEU A 17 7.85 -9.28 5.52
C LEU A 17 8.66 -9.43 4.23
N ALA A 18 9.37 -8.39 3.78
CA ALA A 18 10.19 -8.44 2.58
C ALA A 18 11.41 -9.34 2.76
N ILE A 19 11.89 -9.92 1.66
CA ILE A 19 13.14 -10.69 1.65
C ILE A 19 14.31 -9.78 2.08
N ASP A 20 14.29 -8.54 1.60
CA ASP A 20 15.21 -7.47 2.00
C ASP A 20 14.39 -6.26 2.48
N PRO A 21 14.17 -6.13 3.80
CA PRO A 21 13.43 -5.01 4.38
C PRO A 21 14.12 -3.66 4.22
N GLU A 22 15.45 -3.60 4.18
CA GLU A 22 16.18 -2.33 4.03
C GLU A 22 15.99 -1.77 2.62
N LEU A 23 16.18 -2.61 1.60
CA LEU A 23 15.95 -2.22 0.22
C LEU A 23 14.49 -1.81 -0.01
N ALA A 24 13.53 -2.59 0.51
CA ALA A 24 12.11 -2.29 0.37
C ALA A 24 11.73 -0.95 1.01
N ARG A 25 12.34 -0.62 2.16
CA ARG A 25 12.16 0.68 2.83
C ARG A 25 12.73 1.82 1.98
N LYS A 26 13.98 1.69 1.53
CA LYS A 26 14.65 2.68 0.69
C LYS A 26 13.84 2.99 -0.57
N MET A 27 13.40 1.96 -1.30
CA MET A 27 12.59 2.12 -2.51
C MET A 27 11.28 2.89 -2.24
N ARG A 28 10.64 2.64 -1.09
CA ARG A 28 9.41 3.36 -0.72
C ARG A 28 9.69 4.82 -0.35
N GLU A 29 10.80 5.08 0.33
CA GLU A 29 11.17 6.44 0.71
C GLU A 29 11.61 7.29 -0.48
N GLU A 30 12.26 6.68 -1.47
CA GLU A 30 12.63 7.34 -2.74
C GLU A 30 11.41 7.58 -3.62
N SER A 31 10.47 6.63 -3.65
CA SER A 31 9.23 6.71 -4.44
C SER A 31 8.03 7.06 -3.55
N LYS A 32 8.07 8.22 -2.89
CA LYS A 32 6.96 8.68 -2.04
C LYS A 32 5.76 9.17 -2.90
N PRO A 33 4.59 8.53 -2.79
CA PRO A 33 3.37 9.01 -3.44
C PRO A 33 2.82 10.27 -2.75
N GLN A 34 2.01 11.05 -3.48
CA GLN A 34 1.31 12.22 -2.92
C GLN A 34 0.38 11.84 -1.74
N SER A 35 -0.19 10.64 -1.77
CA SER A 35 -0.96 10.07 -0.66
C SER A 35 -0.22 8.85 -0.08
N SER A 36 0.08 8.89 1.22
CA SER A 36 0.80 7.83 1.93
C SER A 36 0.07 6.48 1.97
N ASP A 37 -1.24 6.48 1.74
CA ASP A 37 -2.08 5.28 1.69
C ASP A 37 -1.82 4.47 0.41
N VAL A 38 -1.42 5.09 -0.70
CA VAL A 38 -1.22 4.40 -1.99
C VAL A 38 0.26 4.19 -2.32
N CYS A 39 0.55 3.68 -3.53
CA CYS A 39 1.90 3.67 -4.11
C CYS A 39 1.97 4.63 -5.29
N THR A 40 3.17 4.88 -5.80
CA THR A 40 3.41 5.80 -6.93
C THR A 40 2.90 5.30 -8.27
N MET A 41 2.55 4.02 -8.40
CA MET A 41 2.17 3.45 -9.70
C MET A 41 0.80 3.93 -10.19
N CYS A 42 -0.23 3.85 -9.34
CA CYS A 42 -1.61 4.23 -9.70
C CYS A 42 -2.09 5.50 -9.00
N GLY A 43 -1.42 5.93 -7.93
CA GLY A 43 -1.80 7.13 -7.18
C GLY A 43 -3.25 7.10 -6.69
N GLU A 44 -3.98 8.17 -6.98
CA GLU A 44 -5.39 8.36 -6.61
C GLU A 44 -6.33 7.27 -7.15
N PHE A 45 -5.99 6.67 -8.30
CA PHE A 45 -6.77 5.61 -8.95
C PHE A 45 -6.33 4.21 -8.50
N CYS A 46 -5.90 4.05 -7.25
CA CYS A 46 -5.48 2.76 -6.72
C CYS A 46 -6.63 1.74 -6.77
N ALA A 47 -6.52 0.74 -7.65
CA ALA A 47 -7.53 -0.30 -7.85
C ALA A 47 -7.93 -1.01 -6.54
N LEU A 48 -6.97 -1.25 -5.63
CA LEU A 48 -7.24 -1.90 -4.35
C LEU A 48 -8.09 -1.03 -3.41
N LYS A 49 -7.87 0.29 -3.44
CA LYS A 49 -8.63 1.25 -2.63
C LYS A 49 -10.06 1.39 -3.17
N LEU A 50 -10.20 1.58 -4.48
CA LEU A 50 -11.50 1.66 -5.15
C LEU A 50 -12.34 0.40 -4.91
N MET A 51 -11.74 -0.78 -5.06
CA MET A 51 -12.42 -2.05 -4.80
C MET A 51 -12.86 -2.19 -3.33
N GLU A 52 -12.07 -1.68 -2.39
CA GLU A 52 -12.44 -1.71 -0.97
C GLU A 52 -13.60 -0.77 -0.66
N GLU A 53 -13.63 0.43 -1.25
CA GLU A 53 -14.73 1.39 -1.09
C GLU A 53 -16.06 0.83 -1.63
N VAL A 54 -16.01 0.08 -2.74
CA VAL A 54 -17.19 -0.58 -3.33
C VAL A 54 -17.65 -1.77 -2.49
N ILE A 55 -16.73 -2.64 -2.05
CA ILE A 55 -17.09 -3.89 -1.32
C ILE A 55 -17.43 -3.61 0.15
N ARG A 56 -16.83 -2.57 0.74
CA ARG A 56 -16.99 -2.19 2.15
C ARG A 56 -17.30 -0.70 2.24
N PRO A 57 -18.52 -0.28 1.88
CA PRO A 57 -18.92 1.10 2.03
C PRO A 57 -18.76 1.50 3.49
N LYS A 58 -17.95 2.53 3.77
CA LYS A 58 -17.90 3.12 5.11
C LYS A 58 -19.29 3.67 5.40
N LYS A 59 -19.97 3.13 6.41
CA LYS A 59 -21.20 3.74 6.93
C LYS A 59 -20.86 5.18 7.38
N PRO A 60 -21.78 6.13 7.16
CA PRO A 60 -21.61 7.52 7.56
C PRO A 60 -21.30 7.66 9.05
#